data_AF-A0A352A1L4-F1
#
_entry.id   AF-A0A352A1L4-F1
#
_cell.length_a   1.000
_cell.length_b   1.000
_cell.length_c   1.000
_cell.angle_alpha   90.00
_cell.angle_beta   90.00
_cell.angle_gamma   90.00
#
_symmetry.space_group_name_H-M   'P 1'
#
loop_
_entity.id
_entity.type
_entity.pdbx_description
1 polymer ?
#
loop_
_entity_poly.entity_id
_entity_poly.type
_entity_poly.pdbx_seq_one_letter_code
_entity_poly.pdbx_strand_id
1 'polypeptide(L)'
;MTKQIENIQEQNTPEARAKKVRDILVQKKVIKDAEKDMTIHYIKEGVFAWFAGKTVAGFLKENGESIIMLLPLGESPKFDQAAFLAGYREIKQNNGIYDMYHIQDINEKTGQPKPGAKPLDQTSVEYFQAWMDIGFYLSKLTIEIWKHQDSEGVFHKATEGMIHTFWYTKTLRIRDIESFLKNKQIDKKMFDQTLKTIQSQIIGQISDERFERIGDEITFDELRDYYEKGFLDKNIYERAIKTLGEVEGKRMERNKKKEALKEKTKGELKKVR
;
A
#
# COMPACT_ATOMS: atom_id res chain seq x y z
N MET A 1 12.10 -42.59 10.39
CA MET A 1 11.38 -41.72 9.45
C MET A 1 10.40 -40.78 10.15
N THR A 2 9.61 -41.23 11.12
CA THR A 2 8.66 -40.38 11.88
C THR A 2 9.32 -39.20 12.60
N LYS A 3 10.46 -39.41 13.29
CA LYS A 3 11.23 -38.34 13.95
C LYS A 3 11.83 -37.27 13.01
N GLN A 4 12.04 -37.60 11.73
CA GLN A 4 12.54 -36.62 10.74
C GLN A 4 11.38 -35.76 10.19
N ILE A 5 10.19 -36.34 10.06
CA ILE A 5 8.98 -35.61 9.62
C ILE A 5 8.49 -34.68 10.75
N GLU A 6 8.52 -35.14 12.00
CA GLU A 6 8.21 -34.32 13.19
C GLU A 6 9.19 -33.12 13.32
N ASN A 7 10.50 -33.34 13.12
CA ASN A 7 11.50 -32.26 13.12
C ASN A 7 11.32 -31.23 11.98
N ILE A 8 10.82 -31.66 10.81
CA ILE A 8 10.53 -30.76 9.68
C ILE A 8 9.24 -29.96 9.92
N GLN A 9 8.27 -30.54 10.65
CA GLN A 9 7.02 -29.85 11.01
C GLN A 9 7.24 -28.84 12.16
N GLU A 10 8.08 -29.15 13.15
CA GLU A 10 8.42 -28.21 14.25
C GLU A 10 9.18 -26.97 13.77
N GLN A 11 9.98 -27.06 12.69
CA GLN A 11 10.72 -25.91 12.14
C GLN A 11 9.87 -24.95 11.31
N ASN A 12 8.64 -25.33 10.94
CA ASN A 12 7.77 -24.55 10.07
C ASN A 12 6.57 -23.91 10.81
N THR A 13 6.54 -23.97 12.14
CA THR A 13 5.48 -23.29 12.90
C THR A 13 5.66 -21.76 12.83
N PRO A 14 4.57 -20.98 12.94
CA PRO A 14 4.63 -19.52 13.03
C PRO A 14 5.65 -19.01 14.06
N GLU A 15 5.73 -19.65 15.22
CA GLU A 15 6.64 -19.30 16.33
C GLU A 15 8.10 -19.58 15.98
N ALA A 16 8.39 -20.74 15.38
CA ALA A 16 9.73 -21.10 14.95
C ALA A 16 10.24 -20.14 13.86
N ARG A 17 9.37 -19.77 12.91
CA ARG A 17 9.68 -18.80 11.85
C ARG A 17 9.91 -17.39 12.42
N ALA A 18 9.06 -16.93 13.33
CA ALA A 18 9.23 -15.64 13.98
C ALA A 18 10.54 -15.55 14.80
N LYS A 19 10.90 -16.63 15.50
CA LYS A 19 12.18 -16.75 16.22
C LYS A 19 13.36 -16.65 15.25
N LYS A 20 13.31 -17.34 14.12
CA LYS A 20 14.36 -17.26 13.09
C LYS A 20 14.56 -15.83 12.56
N VAL A 21 13.46 -15.11 12.27
CA VAL A 21 13.54 -13.71 11.83
C VAL A 21 14.16 -12.83 12.92
N ARG A 22 13.76 -13.02 14.19
CA ARG A 22 14.37 -12.32 15.33
C ARG A 22 15.88 -12.56 15.40
N ASP A 23 16.32 -13.81 15.29
CA ASP A 23 17.74 -14.18 15.34
C ASP A 23 18.53 -13.52 14.19
N ILE A 24 17.96 -13.43 12.99
CA ILE A 24 18.56 -12.72 11.84
C ILE A 24 18.75 -11.22 12.15
N LEU A 25 17.74 -10.56 12.72
CA LEU A 25 17.83 -9.12 13.04
C LEU A 25 18.92 -8.83 14.08
N VAL A 26 19.00 -9.67 15.12
CA VAL A 26 20.04 -9.59 16.16
C VAL A 26 21.42 -9.76 15.55
N GLN A 27 21.62 -10.78 14.70
CA GLN A 27 22.89 -11.02 14.02
C GLN A 27 23.32 -9.85 13.12
N LYS A 28 22.38 -9.25 12.38
CA LYS A 28 22.67 -8.13 11.48
C LYS A 28 22.98 -6.82 12.23
N LYS A 29 22.85 -6.77 13.57
CA LYS A 29 23.01 -5.54 14.38
C LYS A 29 22.20 -4.36 13.84
N VAL A 30 21.10 -4.65 13.15
CA VAL A 30 20.24 -3.61 12.53
C VAL A 30 19.68 -2.69 13.61
N ILE A 31 19.61 -3.18 14.86
CA ILE A 31 19.04 -2.43 15.97
C ILE A 31 19.87 -2.72 17.24
N LYS A 32 20.86 -1.88 17.53
CA LYS A 32 21.76 -2.06 18.69
C LYS A 32 21.06 -1.84 20.05
N ASP A 33 19.98 -1.07 20.09
CA ASP A 33 19.37 -0.61 21.35
C ASP A 33 17.97 -1.19 21.66
N ALA A 34 17.33 -1.88 20.70
CA ALA A 34 15.96 -2.41 20.87
C ALA A 34 15.88 -3.88 21.32
N GLU A 35 17.02 -4.52 21.60
CA GLU A 35 17.09 -5.98 21.84
C GLU A 35 16.23 -6.46 23.03
N LYS A 36 15.96 -5.58 24.01
CA LYS A 36 15.24 -5.97 25.25
C LYS A 36 13.73 -6.05 25.07
N ASP A 37 13.13 -5.22 24.22
CA ASP A 37 11.67 -5.10 24.09
C ASP A 37 11.15 -5.48 22.69
N MET A 38 12.01 -6.13 21.89
CA MET A 38 11.67 -6.55 20.53
C MET A 38 10.97 -7.91 20.51
N THR A 39 9.73 -7.92 20.01
CA THR A 39 9.01 -9.15 19.67
C THR A 39 8.70 -9.20 18.17
N ILE A 40 8.72 -10.41 17.62
CA ILE A 40 8.39 -10.69 16.22
C ILE A 40 7.19 -11.62 16.20
N HIS A 41 6.19 -11.29 15.40
CA HIS A 41 4.97 -12.08 15.23
C HIS A 41 4.79 -12.46 13.76
N TYR A 42 4.44 -13.71 13.49
CA TYR A 42 4.09 -14.17 12.15
C TYR A 42 2.71 -13.63 11.76
N ILE A 43 2.59 -13.11 10.54
CA ILE A 43 1.32 -12.58 10.00
C ILE A 43 0.78 -13.52 8.91
N LYS A 44 1.62 -13.79 7.91
CA LYS A 44 1.35 -14.70 6.80
C LYS A 44 2.68 -15.13 6.18
N GLU A 45 2.60 -16.00 5.18
CA GLU A 45 3.79 -16.48 4.49
C GLU A 45 4.66 -15.31 4.00
N GLY A 46 5.92 -15.31 4.46
CA GLY A 46 6.90 -14.28 4.10
C GLY A 46 6.72 -12.92 4.80
N VAL A 47 5.76 -12.74 5.71
CA VAL A 47 5.47 -11.46 6.37
C VAL A 47 5.40 -11.61 7.88
N PHE A 48 6.16 -10.78 8.59
CA PHE A 48 6.26 -10.75 10.04
C PHE A 48 6.05 -9.33 10.55
N ALA A 49 5.35 -9.15 11.66
CA ALA A 49 5.28 -7.87 12.37
C ALA A 49 6.43 -7.79 13.39
N TRP A 50 7.07 -6.64 13.42
CA TRP A 50 8.09 -6.29 14.41
C TRP A 50 7.51 -5.26 15.38
N PHE A 51 7.56 -5.58 16.66
CA PHE A 51 7.13 -4.70 17.74
C PHE A 51 8.32 -4.06 18.44
N ALA A 52 8.18 -2.78 18.76
CA ALA A 52 9.01 -2.08 19.73
C ALA A 52 8.16 -1.83 20.98
N GLY A 53 8.34 -2.67 22.01
CA GLY A 53 7.46 -2.66 23.17
C GLY A 53 6.04 -3.13 22.82
N LYS A 54 5.04 -2.25 22.98
CA LYS A 54 3.61 -2.58 22.75
C LYS A 54 3.08 -2.13 21.39
N THR A 55 3.93 -1.58 20.54
CA THR A 55 3.51 -0.99 19.26
C THR A 55 4.25 -1.67 18.12
N VAL A 56 3.54 -1.94 17.03
CA VAL A 56 4.15 -2.41 15.79
C VAL A 56 5.04 -1.29 15.25
N ALA A 57 6.33 -1.56 15.14
CA ALA A 57 7.31 -0.64 14.56
C ALA A 57 7.41 -0.79 13.03
N GLY A 58 7.16 -2.00 12.52
CA GLY A 58 7.26 -2.30 11.10
C GLY A 58 6.86 -3.72 10.74
N PHE A 59 6.86 -4.01 9.45
CA PHE A 59 6.74 -5.36 8.93
C PHE A 59 8.02 -5.78 8.21
N LEU A 60 8.33 -7.06 8.26
CA LEU A 60 9.58 -7.64 7.80
C LEU A 60 9.32 -8.85 6.90
N LYS A 61 10.25 -9.07 5.99
CA LYS A 61 10.37 -10.33 5.25
C LYS A 61 11.04 -11.40 6.11
N GLU A 62 10.95 -12.65 5.66
CA GLU A 62 11.58 -13.81 6.32
C GLU A 62 13.11 -13.71 6.41
N ASN A 63 13.75 -12.95 5.52
CA ASN A 63 15.20 -12.68 5.56
C ASN A 63 15.58 -11.46 6.44
N GLY A 64 14.61 -10.89 7.17
CA GLY A 64 14.80 -9.74 8.05
C GLY A 64 14.90 -8.38 7.32
N GLU A 65 14.64 -8.32 6.02
CA GLU A 65 14.50 -7.03 5.33
C GLU A 65 13.20 -6.33 5.72
N SER A 66 13.25 -5.01 5.91
CA SER A 66 12.05 -4.21 6.13
C SER A 66 11.14 -4.24 4.91
N ILE A 67 9.88 -4.57 5.14
CA ILE A 67 8.79 -4.34 4.19
C ILE A 67 8.34 -2.89 4.33
N ILE A 68 8.00 -2.44 5.53
CA ILE A 68 7.52 -1.08 5.78
C ILE A 68 7.78 -0.73 7.24
N MET A 69 8.24 0.50 7.49
CA MET A 69 8.41 1.05 8.84
C MET A 69 7.25 2.00 9.12
N LEU A 70 6.58 1.83 10.26
CA LEU A 70 5.32 2.52 10.53
C LEU A 70 5.53 3.91 11.11
N LEU A 71 6.53 4.08 11.99
CA LEU A 71 6.79 5.36 12.66
C LEU A 71 6.98 6.52 11.67
N PRO A 72 7.85 6.42 10.63
CA PRO A 72 8.01 7.51 9.66
C PRO A 72 6.74 7.81 8.84
N LEU A 73 5.86 6.82 8.68
CA LEU A 73 4.58 7.02 7.97
C LEU A 73 3.55 7.71 8.85
N GLY A 74 3.45 7.31 10.12
CA GLY A 74 2.56 7.93 11.11
C GLY A 74 2.91 9.39 11.42
N GLU A 75 4.19 9.75 11.30
CA GLU A 75 4.66 11.14 11.49
C GLU A 75 4.48 12.03 10.25
N SER A 76 4.02 11.48 9.12
CA SER A 76 3.80 12.26 7.91
C SER A 76 2.66 13.28 8.08
N PRO A 77 2.82 14.55 7.63
CA PRO A 77 1.75 15.54 7.63
C PRO A 77 0.50 15.16 6.81
N LYS A 78 0.61 14.12 5.97
CA LYS A 78 -0.48 13.60 5.14
C LYS A 78 -1.06 12.27 5.65
N PHE A 79 -0.60 11.80 6.81
CA PHE A 79 -1.00 10.50 7.36
C PHE A 79 -2.51 10.36 7.51
N ASP A 80 -3.17 11.29 8.20
CA ASP A 80 -4.62 11.21 8.43
C ASP A 80 -5.41 11.17 7.11
N GLN A 81 -4.98 11.94 6.11
CA GLN A 81 -5.60 11.94 4.79
C GLN A 81 -5.42 10.60 4.08
N ALA A 82 -4.21 10.04 4.11
CA ALA A 82 -3.93 8.74 3.49
C ALA A 82 -4.63 7.58 4.21
N ALA A 83 -4.69 7.61 5.55
CA ALA A 83 -5.45 6.67 6.35
C ALA A 83 -6.93 6.72 6.01
N PHE A 84 -7.50 7.91 5.92
CA PHE A 84 -8.89 8.07 5.52
C PHE A 84 -9.17 7.49 4.12
N LEU A 85 -8.31 7.79 3.13
CA LEU A 85 -8.41 7.22 1.78
C LEU A 85 -8.27 5.69 1.77
N ALA A 86 -7.40 5.15 2.62
CA ALA A 86 -7.26 3.72 2.84
C ALA A 86 -8.51 3.09 3.48
N GLY A 87 -9.37 3.89 4.11
CA GLY A 87 -10.58 3.44 4.79
C GLY A 87 -10.39 3.20 6.28
N TYR A 88 -9.36 3.83 6.88
CA TYR A 88 -8.96 3.62 8.27
C TYR A 88 -8.77 4.94 9.01
N ARG A 89 -8.70 4.83 10.34
CA ARG A 89 -8.28 5.90 11.23
C ARG A 89 -7.45 5.31 12.37
N GLU A 90 -6.35 5.96 12.70
CA GLU A 90 -5.57 5.62 13.88
C GLU A 90 -5.97 6.52 15.05
N ILE A 91 -6.07 5.95 16.25
CA ILE A 91 -6.43 6.66 17.47
C ILE A 91 -5.43 6.30 18.55
N LYS A 92 -4.81 7.33 19.13
CA LYS A 92 -3.91 7.18 20.27
C LYS A 92 -4.73 6.95 21.55
N GLN A 93 -4.50 5.82 22.18
CA GLN A 93 -5.09 5.46 23.47
C GLN A 93 -4.32 6.14 24.63
N ASN A 94 -4.97 6.23 25.78
CA ASN A 94 -4.40 6.84 27.00
C ASN A 94 -3.11 6.14 27.50
N ASN A 95 -2.90 4.88 27.13
CA ASN A 95 -1.72 4.10 27.47
C ASN A 95 -0.56 4.28 26.46
N GLY A 96 -0.70 5.19 25.49
CA GLY A 96 0.29 5.48 24.46
C GLY A 96 0.28 4.52 23.27
N ILE A 97 -0.60 3.51 23.25
CA ILE A 97 -0.77 2.60 22.11
C ILE A 97 -1.62 3.29 21.03
N TYR A 98 -1.28 3.02 19.78
CA TYR A 98 -2.04 3.49 18.62
C TYR A 98 -2.86 2.35 18.07
N ASP A 99 -4.18 2.53 18.05
CA ASP A 99 -5.15 1.55 17.58
C ASP A 99 -5.74 2.00 16.25
N MET A 100 -5.76 1.08 15.28
CA MET A 100 -6.34 1.35 13.96
C MET A 100 -7.76 0.79 13.89
N TYR A 101 -8.69 1.59 13.38
CA TYR A 101 -10.08 1.25 13.19
C TYR A 101 -10.46 1.43 11.73
N HIS A 102 -11.46 0.69 11.26
CA HIS A 102 -12.11 1.04 9.99
C HIS A 102 -12.82 2.38 10.12
N ILE A 103 -12.81 3.18 9.06
CA ILE A 103 -13.46 4.49 9.06
C ILE A 103 -14.97 4.39 9.26
N GLN A 104 -15.60 3.31 8.79
CA GLN A 104 -17.02 3.04 9.00
C GLN A 104 -17.38 2.83 10.48
N ASP A 105 -16.41 2.47 11.31
CA ASP A 105 -16.56 2.27 12.75
C ASP A 105 -16.26 3.53 13.55
N ILE A 106 -15.92 4.63 12.88
CA ILE A 106 -15.68 5.93 13.50
C ILE A 106 -16.95 6.78 13.46
N ASN A 107 -17.25 7.45 14.57
CA ASN A 107 -18.26 8.48 14.63
C ASN A 107 -17.70 9.76 13.99
N GLU A 108 -18.26 10.16 12.85
CA GLU A 108 -17.82 11.33 12.09
C GLU A 108 -17.82 12.64 12.88
N LYS A 109 -18.73 12.79 13.87
CA LYS A 109 -18.83 14.01 14.67
C LYS A 109 -17.76 14.10 15.75
N THR A 110 -17.40 12.98 16.36
CA THR A 110 -16.49 12.96 17.52
C THR A 110 -15.08 12.51 17.14
N GLY A 111 -14.90 11.87 15.99
CA GLY A 111 -13.66 11.23 15.59
C GLY A 111 -13.29 10.00 16.44
N GLN A 112 -14.20 9.53 17.29
CA GLN A 112 -14.00 8.40 18.20
C GLN A 112 -14.68 7.13 17.66
N PRO A 113 -14.27 5.92 18.10
CA PRO A 113 -14.93 4.69 17.72
C PRO A 113 -16.40 4.67 18.16
N LYS A 114 -17.27 4.12 17.32
CA LYS A 114 -18.68 3.85 17.66
C LYS A 114 -18.75 2.83 18.81
N PRO A 115 -19.81 2.84 19.63
CA PRO A 115 -19.97 1.83 20.68
C PRO A 115 -19.88 0.41 20.12
N GLY A 116 -19.00 -0.41 20.69
CA GLY A 116 -18.78 -1.81 20.27
C GLY A 116 -17.79 -1.99 19.11
N ALA A 117 -17.29 -0.91 18.50
CA ALA A 117 -16.21 -0.98 17.53
C ALA A 117 -14.94 -1.57 18.16
N LYS A 118 -14.28 -2.48 17.44
CA LYS A 118 -13.02 -3.09 17.86
C LYS A 118 -11.90 -2.60 16.95
N PRO A 119 -10.69 -2.33 17.49
CA PRO A 119 -9.55 -2.05 16.64
C PRO A 119 -9.14 -3.30 15.87
N LEU A 120 -8.43 -3.08 14.77
CA LEU A 120 -7.77 -4.13 14.02
C LEU A 120 -6.72 -4.82 14.90
N ASP A 121 -6.66 -6.14 14.83
CA ASP A 121 -5.60 -6.91 15.48
C ASP A 121 -4.26 -6.59 14.80
N GLN A 122 -3.31 -6.07 15.56
CA GLN A 122 -1.99 -5.67 15.10
C GLN A 122 -1.15 -6.83 14.51
N THR A 123 -1.55 -8.08 14.78
CA THR A 123 -0.95 -9.29 14.22
C THR A 123 -1.75 -9.92 13.07
N SER A 124 -2.79 -9.23 12.59
CA SER A 124 -3.62 -9.71 11.49
C SER A 124 -3.08 -9.34 10.10
N VAL A 125 -3.47 -10.14 9.10
CA VAL A 125 -3.25 -9.82 7.68
C VAL A 125 -3.93 -8.51 7.28
N GLU A 126 -5.08 -8.21 7.90
CA GLU A 126 -5.84 -7.00 7.65
C GLU A 126 -5.10 -5.75 8.12
N TYR A 127 -4.54 -5.76 9.32
CA TYR A 127 -3.72 -4.64 9.82
C TYR A 127 -2.48 -4.40 8.95
N PHE A 128 -1.83 -5.48 8.49
CA PHE A 128 -0.77 -5.38 7.50
C PHE A 128 -1.24 -4.72 6.20
N GLN A 129 -2.38 -5.16 5.64
CA GLN A 129 -2.92 -4.61 4.40
C GLN A 129 -3.31 -3.13 4.55
N ALA A 130 -3.87 -2.76 5.71
CA ALA A 130 -4.21 -1.37 6.01
C ALA A 130 -2.97 -0.46 5.91
N TRP A 131 -1.85 -0.85 6.51
CA TRP A 131 -0.59 -0.09 6.40
C TRP A 131 -0.01 -0.06 4.99
N MET A 132 -0.13 -1.14 4.22
CA MET A 132 0.27 -1.15 2.81
C MET A 132 -0.57 -0.18 1.96
N ASP A 133 -1.86 -0.05 2.25
CA ASP A 133 -2.76 0.89 1.58
C ASP A 133 -2.52 2.32 2.01
N ILE A 134 -2.28 2.56 3.31
CA ILE A 134 -1.85 3.87 3.83
C ILE A 134 -0.54 4.31 3.15
N GLY A 135 0.45 3.42 3.08
CA GLY A 135 1.72 3.69 2.41
C GLY A 135 1.56 4.00 0.93
N PHE A 136 0.62 3.33 0.25
CA PHE A 136 0.22 3.63 -1.12
C PHE A 136 -0.32 5.07 -1.22
N TYR A 137 -1.35 5.42 -0.45
CA TYR A 137 -1.98 6.74 -0.54
C TYR A 137 -1.04 7.87 -0.10
N LEU A 138 -0.21 7.66 0.93
CA LEU A 138 0.84 8.61 1.33
C LEU A 138 1.81 8.90 0.19
N SER A 139 2.31 7.85 -0.45
CA SER A 139 3.23 7.99 -1.59
C SER A 139 2.55 8.71 -2.74
N LYS A 140 1.28 8.40 -3.02
CA LYS A 140 0.52 9.03 -4.09
C LYS A 140 0.26 10.52 -3.84
N LEU A 141 -0.14 10.89 -2.62
CA LEU A 141 -0.28 12.29 -2.22
C LEU A 141 1.05 13.04 -2.33
N THR A 142 2.16 12.38 -1.99
CA THR A 142 3.49 12.93 -2.14
C THR A 142 3.83 13.15 -3.62
N ILE A 143 3.60 12.16 -4.49
CA ILE A 143 3.82 12.29 -5.94
C ILE A 143 3.09 13.51 -6.52
N GLU A 144 1.83 13.72 -6.16
CA GLU A 144 1.07 14.87 -6.68
C GLU A 144 1.64 16.22 -6.25
N ILE A 145 2.12 16.34 -5.00
CA ILE A 145 2.81 17.56 -4.55
C ILE A 145 4.04 17.84 -5.43
N TRP A 146 4.80 16.80 -5.76
CA TRP A 146 6.07 16.94 -6.48
C TRP A 146 5.86 17.20 -7.97
N LYS A 147 4.78 16.70 -8.58
CA LYS A 147 4.43 16.97 -9.98
C LYS A 147 4.18 18.45 -10.27
N HIS A 148 3.76 19.22 -9.27
CA HIS A 148 3.41 20.63 -9.41
C HIS A 148 4.51 21.60 -8.95
N GLN A 149 5.70 21.10 -8.60
CA GLN A 149 6.80 21.97 -8.20
C GLN A 149 7.48 22.58 -9.43
N ASP A 150 7.31 23.89 -9.60
CA ASP A 150 8.05 24.67 -10.59
C ASP A 150 9.55 24.58 -10.33
N SER A 151 10.32 24.40 -11.42
CA SER A 151 11.78 24.26 -11.41
C SER A 151 12.54 25.52 -10.97
N GLU A 152 11.84 26.56 -10.52
CA GLU A 152 12.40 27.86 -10.17
C GLU A 152 12.81 27.90 -8.69
N GLY A 153 13.91 27.21 -8.38
CA GLY A 153 14.92 27.70 -7.43
C GLY A 153 14.80 27.33 -5.94
N VAL A 154 13.70 26.75 -5.45
CA VAL A 154 13.54 26.55 -3.99
C VAL A 154 13.40 25.09 -3.54
N PHE A 155 13.21 24.13 -4.46
CA PHE A 155 12.95 22.73 -4.08
C PHE A 155 14.03 21.75 -4.55
N HIS A 156 14.37 20.82 -3.65
CA HIS A 156 15.35 19.77 -3.90
C HIS A 156 14.86 18.80 -4.98
N LYS A 157 15.76 18.35 -5.86
CA LYS A 157 15.49 17.27 -6.82
C LYS A 157 14.97 16.03 -6.08
N ALA A 158 14.10 15.26 -6.74
CA ALA A 158 13.67 13.98 -6.19
C ALA A 158 14.91 13.11 -5.96
N THR A 159 15.11 12.66 -4.73
CA THR A 159 16.23 11.77 -4.43
C THR A 159 15.95 10.38 -4.99
N GLU A 160 17.00 9.65 -5.36
CA GLU A 160 16.89 8.26 -5.81
C GLU A 160 16.12 7.41 -4.77
N GLY A 161 16.38 7.62 -3.47
CA GLY A 161 15.67 6.94 -2.38
C GLY A 161 14.15 7.20 -2.34
N MET A 162 13.70 8.41 -2.71
CA MET A 162 12.28 8.73 -2.81
C MET A 162 11.62 8.00 -3.98
N ILE A 163 12.29 7.99 -5.13
CA ILE A 163 11.82 7.29 -6.33
C ILE A 163 11.73 5.77 -6.06
N HIS A 164 12.72 5.20 -5.38
CA HIS A 164 12.65 3.82 -4.88
C HIS A 164 11.47 3.56 -3.95
N THR A 165 11.16 4.51 -3.06
CA THR A 165 10.00 4.40 -2.17
C THR A 165 8.70 4.31 -2.95
N PHE A 166 8.53 5.12 -3.99
CA PHE A 166 7.33 5.09 -4.85
C PHE A 166 7.22 3.81 -5.69
N TRP A 167 8.35 3.21 -6.08
CA TRP A 167 8.34 1.88 -6.73
C TRP A 167 7.91 0.80 -5.78
N TYR A 168 8.41 0.86 -4.54
CA TYR A 168 8.15 -0.12 -3.51
C TYR A 168 6.67 -0.14 -3.13
N THR A 169 6.05 1.04 -2.98
CA THR A 169 4.61 1.18 -2.73
C THR A 169 3.75 0.98 -3.99
N LYS A 170 4.38 0.78 -5.17
CA LYS A 170 3.75 0.56 -6.48
C LYS A 170 2.84 1.71 -6.93
N THR A 171 3.08 2.92 -6.43
CA THR A 171 2.21 4.09 -6.65
C THR A 171 2.61 4.90 -7.86
N LEU A 172 3.85 4.73 -8.32
CA LEU A 172 4.42 5.53 -9.41
C LEU A 172 3.94 5.02 -10.77
N ARG A 173 3.36 5.89 -11.60
CA ARG A 173 2.98 5.57 -12.98
C ARG A 173 3.88 6.26 -13.99
N ILE A 174 3.76 5.84 -15.25
CA ILE A 174 4.53 6.40 -16.38
C ILE A 174 4.32 7.92 -16.49
N ARG A 175 3.07 8.43 -16.41
CA ARG A 175 2.82 9.88 -16.47
C ARG A 175 3.46 10.68 -15.33
N ASP A 176 3.62 10.04 -14.16
CA ASP A 176 4.20 10.70 -12.99
C ASP A 176 5.71 10.88 -13.20
N ILE A 177 6.42 9.85 -13.70
CA ILE A 177 7.86 9.97 -14.00
C ILE A 177 8.15 10.84 -15.23
N GLU A 178 7.24 10.87 -16.21
CA GLU A 178 7.34 11.77 -17.34
C GLU A 178 7.27 13.23 -16.87
N SER A 179 6.37 13.51 -15.91
CA SER A 179 6.26 14.84 -15.28
C SER A 179 7.54 15.19 -14.51
N PHE A 180 8.13 14.26 -13.75
CA PHE A 180 9.40 14.48 -13.07
C PHE A 180 10.55 14.78 -14.04
N LEU A 181 10.61 14.09 -15.18
CA LEU A 181 11.59 14.35 -16.23
C LEU A 181 11.38 15.74 -16.85
N LYS A 182 10.14 16.09 -17.20
CA LYS A 182 9.77 17.38 -17.79
C LYS A 182 10.12 18.55 -16.85
N ASN A 183 9.91 18.36 -15.55
CA ASN A 183 10.21 19.35 -14.52
C ASN A 183 11.69 19.32 -14.07
N LYS A 184 12.56 18.55 -14.74
CA LYS A 184 14.00 18.41 -14.44
C LYS A 184 14.29 17.92 -13.02
N GLN A 185 13.33 17.23 -12.39
CA GLN A 185 13.49 16.63 -11.06
C GLN A 185 14.30 15.34 -11.10
N ILE A 186 14.25 14.62 -12.23
CA ILE A 186 15.09 13.46 -12.53
C ILE A 186 15.79 13.68 -13.87
N ASP A 187 16.92 13.02 -14.07
CA ASP A 187 17.60 12.99 -15.36
C ASP A 187 17.06 11.85 -16.26
N LYS A 188 17.51 11.83 -17.52
CA LYS A 188 17.10 10.82 -18.49
C LYS A 188 17.52 9.41 -18.09
N LYS A 189 18.69 9.25 -17.46
CA LYS A 189 19.19 7.94 -17.03
C LYS A 189 18.29 7.34 -15.94
N MET A 190 17.94 8.13 -14.93
CA MET A 190 17.02 7.74 -13.87
C MET A 190 15.63 7.47 -14.43
N PHE A 191 15.14 8.30 -15.37
CA PHE A 191 13.88 8.04 -16.06
C PHE A 191 13.89 6.67 -16.76
N ASP A 192 14.91 6.36 -17.56
CA ASP A 192 14.96 5.10 -18.32
C ASP A 192 15.08 3.87 -17.41
N GLN A 193 15.81 3.98 -16.30
CA GLN A 193 15.88 2.93 -15.28
C GLN A 193 14.52 2.73 -14.59
N THR A 194 13.87 3.83 -14.23
CA THR A 194 12.56 3.81 -13.57
C THR A 194 11.48 3.24 -14.47
N LEU A 195 11.47 3.65 -15.74
CA LEU A 195 10.46 3.28 -16.71
C LEU A 195 10.36 1.76 -16.84
N LYS A 196 11.50 1.05 -16.88
CA LYS A 196 11.53 -0.42 -16.92
C LYS A 196 10.82 -1.07 -15.72
N THR A 197 11.01 -0.50 -14.53
CA THR A 197 10.33 -0.98 -13.33
C THR A 197 8.82 -0.77 -13.45
N ILE A 198 8.37 0.42 -13.86
CA ILE A 198 6.94 0.73 -13.99
C ILE A 198 6.28 -0.11 -15.10
N GLN A 199 6.96 -0.32 -16.23
CA GLN A 199 6.51 -1.20 -17.32
C GLN A 199 6.16 -2.60 -16.79
N SER A 200 6.97 -3.16 -15.88
CA SER A 200 6.69 -4.47 -15.27
C SER A 200 5.48 -4.48 -14.34
N GLN A 201 5.06 -3.31 -13.85
CA GLN A 201 3.96 -3.15 -12.90
C GLN A 201 2.64 -2.74 -13.57
N ILE A 202 2.66 -2.27 -14.82
CA ILE A 202 1.50 -1.63 -15.46
C ILE A 202 0.24 -2.50 -15.47
N ILE A 203 0.38 -3.81 -15.71
CA ILE A 203 -0.73 -4.76 -15.69
C ILE A 203 -1.38 -4.83 -14.30
N GLY A 204 -0.54 -4.82 -13.25
CA GLY A 204 -1.01 -4.78 -11.86
C GLY A 204 -1.71 -3.47 -11.54
N GLN A 205 -1.16 -2.34 -12.00
CA GLN A 205 -1.73 -1.01 -11.77
C GLN A 205 -3.11 -0.83 -12.40
N ILE A 206 -3.35 -1.40 -13.59
CA ILE A 206 -4.66 -1.39 -14.26
C ILE A 206 -5.75 -2.06 -13.40
N SER A 207 -5.39 -3.10 -12.65
CA SER A 207 -6.34 -3.87 -11.83
C SER A 207 -6.39 -3.43 -10.37
N ASP A 208 -5.60 -2.42 -9.99
CA ASP A 208 -5.47 -2.00 -8.60
C ASP A 208 -6.56 -0.99 -8.24
N GLU A 209 -7.56 -1.45 -7.48
CA GLU A 209 -8.72 -0.67 -7.05
C GLU A 209 -8.35 0.57 -6.22
N ARG A 210 -7.12 0.64 -5.71
CA ARG A 210 -6.66 1.81 -4.95
C ARG A 210 -6.51 3.04 -5.84
N PHE A 211 -6.13 2.87 -7.11
CA PHE A 211 -6.14 3.95 -8.11
C PHE A 211 -7.57 4.36 -8.47
N GLU A 212 -8.51 3.41 -8.61
CA GLU A 212 -9.94 3.70 -8.85
C GLU A 212 -10.55 4.55 -7.74
N ARG A 213 -10.22 4.25 -6.49
CA ARG A 213 -10.74 5.00 -5.33
C ARG A 213 -10.41 6.50 -5.36
N ILE A 214 -9.33 6.89 -6.03
CA ILE A 214 -8.87 8.28 -6.11
C ILE A 214 -9.02 8.87 -7.52
N GLY A 215 -9.72 8.19 -8.43
CA GLY A 215 -9.92 8.66 -9.81
C GLY A 215 -8.61 8.76 -10.60
N ASP A 216 -7.66 7.88 -10.31
CA ASP A 216 -6.30 7.89 -10.86
C ASP A 216 -6.01 6.63 -11.68
N GLU A 217 -7.05 6.03 -12.28
CA GLU A 217 -6.94 4.83 -13.10
C GLU A 217 -6.13 5.07 -14.37
N ILE A 218 -5.61 3.97 -14.94
CA ILE A 218 -5.00 3.96 -16.26
C ILE A 218 -6.11 3.78 -17.30
N THR A 219 -6.15 4.69 -18.27
CA THR A 219 -7.16 4.71 -19.35
C THR A 219 -6.61 4.13 -20.67
N PHE A 220 -7.51 3.83 -21.62
CA PHE A 220 -7.13 3.40 -22.96
C PHE A 220 -6.31 4.46 -23.70
N ASP A 221 -6.68 5.73 -23.54
CA ASP A 221 -5.97 6.85 -24.16
C ASP A 221 -4.55 6.99 -23.60
N GLU A 222 -4.37 6.81 -22.29
CA GLU A 222 -3.03 6.79 -21.68
C GLU A 222 -2.18 5.63 -22.17
N LEU A 223 -2.75 4.41 -22.27
CA LEU A 223 -2.02 3.28 -22.81
C LEU A 223 -1.58 3.51 -24.26
N ARG A 224 -2.46 4.14 -25.07
CA ARG A 224 -2.15 4.51 -26.45
C ARG A 224 -1.01 5.53 -26.48
N ASP A 225 -1.09 6.59 -25.70
CA ASP A 225 -0.05 7.62 -25.58
C ASP A 225 1.31 7.02 -25.16
N TYR A 226 1.30 6.12 -24.18
CA TYR A 226 2.53 5.45 -23.73
C TYR A 226 3.14 4.57 -24.84
N TYR A 227 2.32 3.89 -25.64
CA TYR A 227 2.81 3.10 -26.77
C TYR A 227 3.37 3.98 -27.89
N GLU A 228 2.67 5.06 -28.25
CA GLU A 228 3.08 6.01 -29.29
C GLU A 228 4.40 6.72 -28.93
N LYS A 229 4.60 7.04 -27.65
CA LYS A 229 5.86 7.60 -27.12
C LYS A 229 6.99 6.57 -26.99
N GLY A 230 6.74 5.30 -27.27
CA GLY A 230 7.70 4.22 -27.10
C GLY A 230 7.99 3.85 -25.65
N PHE A 231 7.13 4.26 -24.71
CA PHE A 231 7.23 3.90 -23.30
C PHE A 231 6.70 2.50 -23.00
N LEU A 232 5.95 1.90 -23.92
CA LEU A 232 5.55 0.49 -23.86
C LEU A 232 5.98 -0.19 -25.15
N ASP A 233 6.50 -1.41 -25.05
CA ASP A 233 6.60 -2.27 -26.22
C ASP A 233 5.21 -2.82 -26.59
N LYS A 234 5.12 -3.35 -27.81
CA LYS A 234 3.87 -3.89 -28.37
C LYS A 234 3.25 -4.99 -27.50
N ASN A 235 4.07 -5.88 -26.93
CA ASN A 235 3.59 -7.01 -26.13
C ASN A 235 2.98 -6.53 -24.81
N ILE A 236 3.63 -5.59 -24.12
CA ILE A 236 3.11 -5.01 -22.88
C ILE A 236 1.84 -4.21 -23.17
N TYR A 237 1.84 -3.40 -24.23
CA TYR A 237 0.67 -2.62 -24.65
C TYR A 237 -0.56 -3.50 -24.92
N GLU A 238 -0.43 -4.53 -25.75
CA GLU A 238 -1.55 -5.43 -26.07
C GLU A 238 -2.11 -6.14 -24.83
N ARG A 239 -1.23 -6.57 -23.91
CA ARG A 239 -1.64 -7.16 -22.63
C ARG A 239 -2.34 -6.15 -21.73
N ALA A 240 -1.86 -4.91 -21.70
CA ALA A 240 -2.45 -3.83 -20.91
C ALA A 240 -3.86 -3.49 -21.42
N ILE A 241 -4.03 -3.34 -22.74
CA ILE A 241 -5.33 -3.10 -23.38
C ILE A 241 -6.33 -4.22 -23.07
N LYS A 242 -5.90 -5.48 -23.21
CA LYS A 242 -6.75 -6.63 -22.87
C LYS A 242 -7.18 -6.60 -21.40
N THR A 243 -6.23 -6.39 -20.50
CA THR A 243 -6.48 -6.34 -19.05
C THR A 243 -7.45 -5.21 -18.70
N LEU A 244 -7.26 -4.02 -19.28
CA LEU A 244 -8.14 -2.88 -19.06
C LEU A 244 -9.56 -3.15 -19.55
N GLY A 245 -9.72 -3.79 -20.71
CA GLY A 245 -11.03 -4.24 -21.20
C GLY A 245 -11.75 -5.21 -20.26
N GLU A 246 -11.02 -6.16 -19.66
CA GLU A 246 -11.57 -7.09 -18.67
C GLU A 246 -11.99 -6.36 -17.38
N VAL A 247 -11.18 -5.42 -16.90
CA VAL A 247 -11.45 -4.62 -15.70
C VAL A 247 -12.67 -3.72 -15.91
N GLU A 248 -12.74 -2.99 -17.02
CA GLU A 248 -13.89 -2.15 -17.38
C GLU A 248 -15.17 -2.97 -17.55
N GLY A 249 -15.07 -4.16 -18.16
CA GLY A 249 -16.18 -5.11 -18.25
C GLY A 249 -16.74 -5.47 -16.88
N LYS A 250 -15.87 -5.88 -15.94
CA LYS A 250 -16.25 -6.19 -14.55
C LYS A 250 -16.82 -4.96 -13.84
N ARG A 251 -16.26 -3.76 -14.06
CA ARG A 251 -16.75 -2.51 -13.47
C ARG A 251 -18.17 -2.20 -13.94
N MET A 252 -18.43 -2.30 -15.24
CA MET A 252 -19.78 -2.12 -15.79
C MET A 252 -20.78 -3.10 -15.20
N GLU A 253 -20.42 -4.38 -15.05
CA GLU A 253 -21.28 -5.37 -14.40
C GLU A 253 -21.56 -5.05 -12.93
N ARG A 254 -20.53 -4.65 -12.16
CA ARG A 254 -20.69 -4.21 -10.77
C ARG A 254 -21.64 -3.02 -10.66
N ASN A 255 -21.52 -2.05 -11.56
CA ASN A 255 -22.40 -0.86 -11.59
C ASN A 255 -23.84 -1.23 -11.93
N LYS A 256 -24.06 -2.10 -12.94
CA LYS A 256 -25.40 -2.61 -13.26
C LYS A 256 -26.06 -3.32 -12.07
N LYS A 257 -25.30 -4.16 -11.34
CA LYS A 257 -25.81 -4.84 -10.13
C LYS A 257 -26.16 -3.85 -9.01
N LYS A 258 -25.32 -2.83 -8.78
CA LYS A 258 -25.57 -1.78 -7.78
C LYS A 258 -26.84 -0.98 -8.11
N GLU A 259 -27.04 -0.60 -9.37
CA GLU A 259 -28.25 0.12 -9.79
C GLU A 259 -29.51 -0.76 -9.64
N ALA A 260 -29.46 -2.02 -10.07
CA ALA A 260 -30.58 -2.95 -9.88
C ALA A 260 -30.96 -3.14 -8.39
N LEU A 261 -29.96 -3.20 -7.49
CA LEU A 261 -30.19 -3.25 -6.04
C LEU A 261 -30.85 -1.97 -5.51
N LYS A 262 -30.41 -0.79 -5.97
CA LYS A 262 -31.02 0.50 -5.58
C LYS A 262 -32.47 0.59 -6.05
N GLU A 263 -32.76 0.15 -7.27
CA GLU A 263 -34.13 0.14 -7.82
C GLU A 263 -35.04 -0.80 -7.03
N LYS A 264 -34.57 -2.01 -6.71
CA LYS A 264 -35.31 -2.96 -5.87
C LYS A 264 -35.62 -2.39 -4.48
N THR A 265 -34.61 -1.79 -3.84
CA THR A 265 -34.76 -1.19 -2.49
C THR A 265 -35.74 0.00 -2.51
N LYS A 266 -35.71 0.84 -3.56
CA LYS A 266 -36.68 1.94 -3.75
C LYS A 266 -38.11 1.41 -3.98
N GLY A 267 -38.26 0.30 -4.70
CA GLY A 267 -39.54 -0.35 -4.95
C GLY A 267 -40.16 -0.96 -3.69
N GLU A 268 -39.33 -1.53 -2.81
CA GLU A 268 -39.77 -2.08 -1.51
C GLU A 268 -40.15 -0.97 -0.51
N LEU A 269 -39.38 0.12 -0.43
CA LEU A 269 -39.72 1.28 0.40
C LEU A 269 -41.02 1.99 -0.01
N LYS A 270 -41.41 1.91 -1.30
CA LYS A 270 -42.70 2.41 -1.80
C LYS A 270 -43.88 1.50 -1.47
N LYS A 271 -43.67 0.23 -1.15
CA LYS A 271 -44.73 -0.72 -0.76
C LYS A 271 -45.00 -0.73 0.75
N VAL A 272 -44.13 -0.10 1.54
CA VAL A 272 -44.24 0.03 3.00
C VAL A 272 -44.83 1.40 3.40
N ARG A 273 -45.14 2.27 2.44
CA ARG A 273 -45.90 3.52 2.61
C ARG A 273 -47.27 3.38 1.98
#